data_AF-A0A227ISF5-F1
#
_entry.id   AF-A0A227ISF5-F1
#
_cell.length_a   1.000
_cell.length_b   1.000
_cell.length_c   1.000
_cell.angle_alpha   90.00
_cell.angle_beta   90.00
_cell.angle_gamma   90.00
#
_symmetry.space_group_name_H-M   'P 1'
#
loop_
_entity.id
_entity.type
_entity.pdbx_description
1 polymer ?
#
loop_
_entity_poly.entity_id
_entity_poly.type
_entity_poly.pdbx_seq_one_letter_code
_entity_poly.pdbx_strand_id
1 'polypeptide(L)'
;NIAAVTFTNKAAREMKERVGQTLGKAESKGLMVSTFHTLGLNIIKREYKQLGLKAGFSLFDDQDQMALLKELTEKQLDGDKD
;
A
#
# COMPACT_ATOMS: atom_id res chain seq x y z
N ASN A 1 -0.34 -21.20 7.86
CA ASN A 1 -0.60 -19.98 7.08
C ASN A 1 0.71 -19.32 6.69
N ILE A 2 0.94 -19.11 5.40
CA ILE A 2 2.18 -18.53 4.86
C ILE A 2 1.84 -17.21 4.15
N ALA A 3 2.64 -16.18 4.39
CA ALA A 3 2.59 -14.91 3.66
C ALA A 3 3.92 -14.71 2.93
N ALA A 4 3.86 -14.45 1.63
CA ALA A 4 5.01 -14.13 0.80
C ALA A 4 4.94 -12.66 0.38
N VAL A 5 6.01 -11.91 0.62
CA VAL A 5 6.06 -10.47 0.38
C VAL A 5 7.14 -10.13 -0.63
N THR A 6 6.84 -9.28 -1.60
CA THR A 6 7.78 -8.83 -2.64
C THR A 6 7.85 -7.31 -2.72
N PHE A 7 8.89 -6.79 -3.38
CA PHE A 7 9.03 -5.35 -3.61
C PHE A 7 8.21 -4.85 -4.81
N THR A 8 7.98 -5.70 -5.81
CA THR A 8 7.28 -5.31 -7.04
C THR A 8 6.02 -6.13 -7.26
N ASN A 9 5.02 -5.51 -7.90
CA ASN A 9 3.79 -6.19 -8.31
C ASN A 9 4.08 -7.32 -9.31
N LYS A 10 5.07 -7.13 -10.19
CA LYS A 10 5.52 -8.16 -11.14
C LYS A 10 6.03 -9.39 -10.42
N ALA A 11 6.93 -9.24 -9.43
CA ALA A 11 7.45 -10.36 -8.66
C ALA A 11 6.34 -11.08 -7.88
N ALA A 12 5.40 -10.34 -7.28
CA ALA A 12 4.25 -10.94 -6.60
C ALA A 12 3.41 -11.80 -7.57
N ARG A 13 3.14 -11.27 -8.78
CA ARG A 13 2.36 -11.96 -9.81
C ARG A 13 3.06 -13.23 -10.29
N GLU A 14 4.32 -13.13 -10.66
CA GLU A 14 5.11 -14.27 -11.14
C GLU A 14 5.27 -15.35 -10.06
N MET A 15 5.47 -14.96 -8.81
CA MET A 15 5.56 -15.92 -7.70
C MET A 15 4.23 -16.64 -7.48
N LYS A 16 3.11 -15.90 -7.49
CA LYS A 16 1.76 -16.49 -7.36
C LYS A 16 1.47 -17.47 -8.50
N GLU A 17 1.86 -17.14 -9.72
CA GLU A 17 1.70 -18.00 -10.90
C GLU A 17 2.53 -19.28 -10.77
N ARG A 18 3.83 -19.16 -10.46
CA ARG A 18 4.73 -20.32 -10.29
C ARG A 18 4.24 -21.26 -9.20
N VAL A 19 3.89 -20.73 -8.03
CA VAL A 19 3.42 -21.56 -6.92
C VAL A 19 2.09 -22.24 -7.26
N GLY A 20 1.18 -21.54 -7.95
CA GLY A 20 -0.09 -22.11 -8.39
C GLY A 20 0.04 -23.21 -9.45
N GLN A 21 1.12 -23.21 -10.25
CA GLN A 21 1.44 -24.30 -11.17
C GLN A 21 2.01 -25.52 -10.44
N THR A 22 2.75 -25.33 -9.34
CA THR A 22 3.40 -26.42 -8.60
C THR A 22 2.48 -27.13 -7.60
N LEU A 23 1.75 -26.37 -6.78
CA LEU A 23 0.82 -26.86 -5.77
C LEU A 23 -0.58 -26.69 -6.37
N GLY A 24 -1.26 -27.69 -6.92
CA GLY A 24 -2.50 -27.52 -7.70
C GLY A 24 -3.55 -26.48 -7.18
N LYS A 25 -4.56 -26.17 -8.02
CA LYS A 25 -5.57 -25.11 -7.72
C LYS A 25 -6.25 -25.22 -6.34
N ALA A 26 -6.29 -26.41 -5.73
CA ALA A 26 -6.86 -26.62 -4.40
C ALA A 26 -5.90 -26.21 -3.29
N GLU A 27 -4.61 -26.58 -3.36
CA GLU A 27 -3.61 -26.25 -2.33
C GLU A 27 -3.12 -24.80 -2.41
N SER A 28 -3.23 -24.17 -3.59
CA SER A 28 -2.91 -22.74 -3.76
C SER A 28 -3.97 -21.77 -3.23
N LYS A 29 -5.18 -22.27 -2.89
CA LYS A 29 -6.22 -21.45 -2.25
C LYS A 29 -5.78 -21.09 -0.83
N GLY A 30 -5.44 -19.82 -0.63
CA GLY A 30 -4.99 -19.29 0.66
C GLY A 30 -3.54 -18.82 0.67
N LEU A 31 -2.80 -19.00 -0.43
CA LEU A 31 -1.47 -18.42 -0.57
C LEU A 31 -1.58 -16.89 -0.65
N MET A 32 -1.03 -16.20 0.35
CA MET A 32 -1.02 -14.74 0.41
C MET A 32 0.29 -14.21 -0.15
N VAL A 33 0.32 -13.95 -1.47
CA VAL A 33 1.46 -13.29 -2.14
C VAL A 33 1.08 -11.85 -2.45
N SER A 34 1.87 -10.89 -1.94
CA SER A 34 1.57 -9.46 -2.11
C SER A 34 2.84 -8.61 -2.06
N THR A 35 2.74 -7.33 -2.43
CA THR A 35 3.82 -6.38 -2.14
C THR A 35 3.75 -5.89 -0.70
N PHE A 36 4.84 -5.32 -0.19
CA PHE A 36 4.86 -4.67 1.13
C PHE A 36 3.72 -3.67 1.30
N HIS A 37 3.53 -2.79 0.31
CA HIS A 37 2.46 -1.78 0.33
C HIS A 37 1.06 -2.41 0.36
N THR A 38 0.83 -3.44 -0.46
CA THR A 38 -0.47 -4.13 -0.48
C THR A 38 -0.76 -4.80 0.87
N LEU A 39 0.24 -5.47 1.44
CA LEU A 39 0.10 -6.11 2.75
C LEU A 39 -0.18 -5.07 3.85
N GLY A 40 0.62 -4.01 3.90
CA GLY A 40 0.46 -2.92 4.87
C GLY A 40 -0.91 -2.26 4.77
N LEU A 41 -1.36 -1.95 3.55
CA LEU A 41 -2.68 -1.37 3.32
C LEU A 41 -3.81 -2.30 3.79
N ASN A 42 -3.70 -3.60 3.56
CA ASN A 42 -4.68 -4.58 4.04
C ASN A 42 -4.74 -4.64 5.57
N ILE A 43 -3.59 -4.52 6.26
CA ILE A 43 -3.54 -4.46 7.72
C ILE A 43 -4.20 -3.18 8.21
N ILE A 44 -3.83 -2.02 7.67
CA ILE A 44 -4.39 -0.71 8.06
C ILE A 44 -5.90 -0.68 7.81
N LYS A 45 -6.38 -1.21 6.68
CA LYS A 45 -7.82 -1.30 6.38
C LYS A 45 -8.59 -2.17 7.37
N ARG A 46 -7.98 -3.20 7.95
CA ARG A 46 -8.62 -4.03 8.98
C ARG A 46 -8.64 -3.32 10.33
N GLU A 47 -7.56 -2.62 10.66
CA GLU A 47 -7.35 -2.00 11.98
C GLU A 47 -7.64 -0.49 12.01
N TYR A 48 -8.29 0.06 10.98
CA TYR A 48 -8.45 1.52 10.81
C TYR A 48 -9.08 2.21 12.02
N LYS A 49 -9.99 1.52 12.73
CA LYS A 49 -10.64 2.04 13.94
C LYS A 49 -9.64 2.25 15.08
N GLN A 50 -8.70 1.32 15.25
CA GLN A 50 -7.66 1.42 16.30
C GLN A 50 -6.64 2.52 16.00
N LEU A 51 -6.48 2.86 14.72
CA LEU A 51 -5.61 3.94 14.27
C LEU A 51 -6.30 5.33 14.32
N GLY A 52 -7.57 5.40 14.76
CA GLY A 52 -8.35 6.64 14.74
C GLY A 52 -8.64 7.17 13.33
N LEU A 53 -8.50 6.33 12.30
CA LEU A 53 -8.77 6.70 10.91
C LEU A 53 -10.25 6.54 10.58
N LYS A 54 -10.71 7.26 9.57
CA LYS A 54 -12.04 7.03 8.99
C LYS A 54 -12.04 5.80 8.10
N ALA A 55 -13.19 5.12 8.04
CA ALA A 55 -13.41 4.09 7.04
C ALA A 55 -13.27 4.70 5.64
N GLY A 56 -12.60 4.00 4.72
CA GLY A 56 -12.40 4.49 3.36
C GLY A 56 -11.44 5.68 3.23
N PHE A 57 -10.45 5.79 4.12
CA PHE A 57 -9.39 6.80 4.00
C PHE A 57 -8.74 6.78 2.61
N SER A 58 -8.37 7.97 2.13
CA SER A 58 -7.66 8.15 0.87
C SER A 58 -6.17 7.86 1.05
N LEU A 59 -5.56 7.29 0.01
CA LEU A 59 -4.12 7.12 -0.06
C LEU A 59 -3.59 8.23 -0.96
N PHE A 60 -2.75 9.11 -0.41
CA PHE A 60 -2.15 10.20 -1.19
C PHE A 60 -1.09 9.65 -2.12
N ASP A 61 -1.18 10.02 -3.38
CA ASP A 61 -0.09 9.82 -4.33
C ASP A 61 0.95 10.96 -4.22
N ASP A 62 1.98 10.89 -5.05
CA ASP A 62 3.07 11.87 -5.03
C ASP A 62 2.59 13.29 -5.38
N GLN A 63 1.53 13.43 -6.19
CA GLN A 63 0.96 14.72 -6.56
C GLN A 63 0.16 15.31 -5.40
N ASP A 64 -0.67 14.48 -4.75
CA ASP A 64 -1.43 14.88 -3.56
C ASP A 64 -0.47 15.35 -2.44
N GLN A 65 0.63 14.62 -2.23
CA GLN A 65 1.66 14.99 -1.25
C GLN A 65 2.29 16.34 -1.57
N MET A 66 2.67 16.55 -2.83
CA MET A 66 3.30 17.80 -3.25
C MET A 66 2.34 18.99 -3.17
N ALA A 67 1.07 18.80 -3.53
CA ALA A 67 0.04 19.82 -3.42
C ALA A 67 -0.18 20.22 -1.95
N LEU A 68 -0.29 19.24 -1.05
CA LEU A 68 -0.44 19.48 0.38
C LEU A 68 0.77 20.23 0.96
N LEU A 69 2.00 19.83 0.61
CA LEU A 69 3.20 20.49 1.08
C LEU A 69 3.26 21.96 0.64
N LYS A 70 2.86 22.26 -0.60
CA LYS A 70 2.79 23.64 -1.11
C LYS A 70 1.78 24.47 -0.32
N GLU A 71 0.56 23.97 -0.12
CA GLU A 71 -0.47 24.66 0.65
C GLU A 71 0.00 24.96 2.08
N LEU A 72 0.68 24.01 2.73
CA LEU A 72 1.18 24.18 4.09
C LEU A 72 2.36 25.17 4.20
N THR A 73 3.14 25.33 3.13
CA THR A 73 4.37 26.16 3.12
C THR A 73 4.17 27.53 2.47
N GLU A 74 3.04 27.77 1.79
CA GLU A 74 2.76 29.00 1.05
C GLU A 74 2.96 30.27 1.91
N LYS A 75 2.45 30.26 3.15
CA LYS A 75 2.59 31.39 4.09
C LYS A 75 4.03 31.68 4.51
N GLN A 76 4.90 30.67 4.53
CA GLN A 76 6.31 30.83 4.90
C GLN A 76 7.12 31.34 3.69
N LEU A 77 6.76 30.91 2.48
CA LEU A 77 7.42 31.33 1.24
C LEU A 77 7.05 32.76 0.82
N ASP A 78 5.84 33.23 1.14
CA ASP A 78 5.43 34.61 0.86
C ASP A 78 6.01 35.62 1.87
N GLY A 79 6.41 35.18 3.07
CA GLY A 79 7.08 36.04 4.06
C GLY A 79 8.55 36.32 3.77
N ASP A 80 9.17 35.54 2.87
CA ASP A 80 10.58 35.70 2.43
C ASP A 80 10.70 36.54 1.14
N LYS A 81 9.59 37.07 0.60
CA LYS A 81 9.58 37.93 -0.60
C LYS A 81 9.76 39.43 -0.31
N ASP A 82 9.88 39.81 0.96
CA ASP A 82 10.21 41.17 1.41
C ASP A 82 11.70 41.32 1.75
#